data_AF-A0A2I2KUS0-F1
#
_entry.id   AF-A0A2I2KUS0-F1
#
_cell.length_a   1.000
_cell.length_b   1.000
_cell.length_c   1.000
_cell.angle_alpha   90.00
_cell.angle_beta   90.00
_cell.angle_gamma   90.00
#
_symmetry.space_group_name_H-M   'P 1'
#
loop_
_entity.id
_entity.type
_entity.pdbx_description
1 polymer ?
#
loop_
_entity_poly.entity_id
_entity_poly.type
_entity_poly.pdbx_seq_one_letter_code
_entity_poly.pdbx_strand_id
1 'polypeptide(L)'
;MPLLLEGNYCGQVQILYIVLKQIFGCSTSRNPKYLYPGLAYLATTAARVGVLQNCPQYRRLHVDGKCGTDTWKKAAWLLANG
;
A
#
# COMPACT_ATOMS: atom_id res chain seq x y z
N MET A 1 -3.96 -9.65 -9.52
CA MET A 1 -4.45 -8.82 -8.39
C MET A 1 -5.41 -7.77 -8.93
N PRO A 2 -6.58 -7.55 -8.31
CA PRO A 2 -7.52 -6.51 -8.74
C PRO A 2 -6.97 -5.10 -8.48
N LEU A 3 -7.49 -4.12 -9.22
CA LEU A 3 -7.26 -2.70 -8.94
C LEU A 3 -7.96 -2.33 -7.62
N LEU A 4 -7.21 -1.78 -6.66
CA LEU A 4 -7.77 -1.21 -5.44
C LEU A 4 -7.65 0.31 -5.43
N LEU A 5 -8.70 0.99 -5.02
CA LEU A 5 -8.78 2.44 -4.87
C LEU A 5 -9.69 2.83 -3.70
N GLU A 6 -9.68 4.11 -3.33
CA GLU A 6 -10.50 4.63 -2.24
C GLU A 6 -11.97 4.23 -2.37
N GLY A 7 -12.57 3.82 -1.25
CA GLY A 7 -13.94 3.32 -1.18
C GLY A 7 -14.10 1.84 -1.48
N ASN A 8 -13.07 1.13 -1.95
CA ASN A 8 -13.13 -0.33 -2.05
C ASN A 8 -13.18 -0.97 -0.66
N TYR A 9 -14.07 -1.96 -0.50
CA TYR A 9 -14.22 -2.73 0.72
C TYR A 9 -14.13 -4.23 0.40
N CYS A 10 -12.96 -4.84 0.58
CA CYS A 10 -12.74 -6.25 0.25
C CYS A 10 -11.53 -6.85 0.97
N GLY A 11 -11.45 -8.19 0.99
CA GLY A 11 -10.35 -8.94 1.61
C GLY A 11 -8.97 -8.59 1.04
N GLN A 12 -8.90 -8.18 -0.23
CA GLN A 12 -7.65 -7.77 -0.88
C GLN A 12 -7.10 -6.47 -0.27
N VAL A 13 -7.95 -5.60 0.30
CA VAL A 13 -7.48 -4.43 1.04
C VAL A 13 -6.78 -4.85 2.34
N GLN A 14 -7.28 -5.89 3.02
CA GLN A 14 -6.61 -6.43 4.20
C GLN A 14 -5.25 -7.06 3.84
N ILE A 15 -5.17 -7.75 2.70
CA ILE A 15 -3.88 -8.26 2.19
C ILE A 15 -2.93 -7.08 1.91
N LEU A 16 -3.40 -6.04 1.23
CA LEU A 16 -2.61 -4.83 0.99
C LEU A 16 -2.14 -4.19 2.30
N TYR A 17 -2.99 -4.13 3.32
CA TYR A 17 -2.63 -3.65 4.64
C TYR A 17 -1.45 -4.42 5.23
N ILE A 18 -1.50 -5.76 5.20
CA ILE A 18 -0.44 -6.65 5.73
C ILE A 18 0.87 -6.41 4.98
N VAL A 19 0.80 -6.32 3.65
CA VAL A 19 1.95 -6.07 2.77
C VAL A 19 2.60 -4.71 3.08
N LEU A 20 1.81 -3.64 3.13
CA LEU A 20 2.31 -2.30 3.45
C LEU A 20 2.91 -2.24 4.85
N LYS A 21 2.32 -2.96 5.82
CA LYS A 21 2.84 -3.07 7.18
C LYS A 21 4.19 -3.79 7.23
N GLN A 22 4.39 -4.83 6.42
CA GLN A 22 5.68 -5.53 6.33
C GLN A 22 6.76 -4.65 5.69
N ILE A 23 6.43 -3.93 4.61
CA ILE A 23 7.38 -3.07 3.90
C ILE A 23 7.78 -1.84 4.74
N PHE A 24 6.83 -1.18 5.40
CA PHE A 24 7.07 0.08 6.10
C PHE A 24 7.16 -0.04 7.63
N GLY A 25 6.94 -1.23 8.18
CA GLY A 25 6.81 -1.46 9.62
C GLY A 25 5.49 -0.95 10.21
N CYS A 26 5.31 -1.17 11.52
CA CYS A 26 4.16 -0.64 12.27
C CYS A 26 4.27 0.87 12.42
N SER A 27 3.49 1.66 11.67
CA SER A 27 3.24 3.06 12.05
C SER A 27 2.31 3.08 13.27
N THR A 28 2.74 3.68 14.38
CA THR A 28 1.91 3.85 15.59
C THR A 28 0.80 4.88 15.34
N SER A 29 -0.33 4.78 16.07
CA SER A 29 -1.57 5.56 15.84
C SER A 29 -1.43 7.08 15.98
N ARG A 30 -0.30 7.58 16.51
CA ARG A 30 0.03 9.02 16.58
C ARG A 30 0.75 9.55 15.34
N ASN A 31 1.05 8.68 14.37
CA ASN A 31 1.65 9.09 13.11
C ASN A 31 0.53 9.53 12.15
N PRO A 32 0.57 10.73 11.53
CA PRO A 32 -0.37 11.13 10.48
C PRO A 32 -0.37 10.20 9.26
N LYS A 33 0.56 9.24 9.24
CA LYS A 33 0.70 8.18 8.25
C LYS A 33 0.25 6.79 8.75
N TYR A 34 -0.58 6.75 9.80
CA TYR A 34 -1.14 5.52 10.36
C TYR A 34 -1.95 4.77 9.31
N LEU A 35 -1.61 3.51 9.10
CA LEU A 35 -2.34 2.62 8.22
C LEU A 35 -3.41 1.93 9.08
N TYR A 36 -4.69 2.12 8.74
CA TYR A 36 -5.79 1.54 9.51
C TYR A 36 -5.97 0.07 9.14
N PRO A 37 -5.88 -0.87 10.09
CA PRO A 37 -6.18 -2.28 9.82
C PRO A 37 -7.66 -2.44 9.48
N GLY A 38 -7.97 -3.02 8.32
CA GLY A 38 -9.34 -3.30 7.94
C GLY A 38 -9.49 -3.78 6.51
N LEU A 39 -10.75 -3.90 6.10
CA LEU A 39 -11.15 -4.28 4.74
C LEU A 39 -11.41 -3.05 3.85
N ALA A 40 -11.40 -1.84 4.42
CA ALA A 40 -11.72 -0.60 3.73
C ALA A 40 -10.46 0.10 3.19
N TYR A 41 -10.46 0.44 1.91
CA TYR A 41 -9.40 1.23 1.30
C TYR A 41 -9.70 2.71 1.60
N LEU A 42 -9.14 3.19 2.71
CA LEU A 42 -9.29 4.57 3.15
C LEU A 42 -8.23 5.48 2.53
N ALA A 43 -8.41 6.79 2.66
CA ALA A 43 -7.43 7.78 2.21
C ALA A 43 -6.02 7.58 2.82
N THR A 44 -5.95 7.04 4.03
CA THR A 44 -4.67 6.66 4.67
C THR A 44 -3.97 5.51 3.94
N THR A 45 -4.72 4.53 3.44
CA THR A 45 -4.21 3.44 2.59
C THR A 45 -3.74 3.99 1.26
N ALA A 46 -4.50 4.88 0.63
CA ALA A 46 -4.11 5.53 -0.63
C ALA A 46 -2.79 6.30 -0.50
N ALA A 47 -2.65 7.09 0.57
CA ALA A 47 -1.42 7.82 0.86
C ALA A 47 -0.21 6.89 1.02
N ARG A 48 -0.38 5.72 1.65
CA ARG A 48 0.70 4.73 1.79
C ARG A 48 1.04 4.02 0.50
N VAL A 49 0.05 3.74 -0.33
CA VAL A 49 0.30 3.26 -1.70
C VAL A 49 1.06 4.32 -2.51
N GLY A 50 0.74 5.61 -2.35
CA GLY A 50 1.52 6.68 -2.97
C GLY A 50 2.99 6.69 -2.55
N VAL A 51 3.28 6.49 -1.26
CA VAL A 51 4.66 6.36 -0.76
C VAL A 51 5.36 5.14 -1.38
N LEU A 52 4.68 4.00 -1.45
CA LEU A 52 5.18 2.79 -2.11
C LEU A 52 5.50 3.05 -3.59
N GLN A 53 4.60 3.71 -4.33
CA GLN A 53 4.80 4.04 -5.74
C GLN A 53 6.03 4.94 -5.95
N ASN A 54 6.27 5.89 -5.05
CA ASN A 54 7.41 6.80 -5.09
C ASN A 54 8.73 6.18 -4.59
N CYS A 55 8.70 4.97 -4.00
CA CYS A 55 9.88 4.37 -3.39
C CYS A 55 10.98 4.11 -4.44
N PRO A 56 12.25 4.53 -4.24
CA PRO A 56 13.28 4.47 -5.28
C PRO A 56 13.85 3.08 -5.52
N GLN A 57 13.68 2.15 -4.57
CA GLN A 57 14.31 0.82 -4.59
C GLN A 57 13.81 -0.08 -5.73
N TYR A 58 12.63 0.18 -6.26
CA TYR A 58 12.08 -0.46 -7.46
C TYR A 58 11.49 0.62 -8.35
N ARG A 59 11.61 0.45 -9.68
CA ARG A 59 11.12 1.35 -10.75
C ARG A 59 10.07 2.35 -10.27
N ARG A 60 10.30 3.65 -10.49
CA ARG A 60 9.33 4.70 -10.17
C ARG A 60 8.03 4.45 -10.93
N LEU A 61 6.92 4.43 -10.19
CA LEU A 61 5.57 4.31 -10.73
C LEU A 61 4.88 5.67 -10.68
N HIS A 62 3.79 5.82 -11.43
CA HIS A 62 2.89 6.96 -11.26
C HIS A 62 2.36 6.97 -9.83
N VAL A 63 2.48 8.09 -9.12
CA VAL A 63 2.00 8.26 -7.75
C VAL A 63 0.55 8.73 -7.79
N ASP A 64 -0.38 7.78 -7.89
CA ASP A 64 -1.83 8.05 -7.93
C ASP A 64 -2.58 7.48 -6.71
N GLY A 65 -1.87 6.80 -5.81
CA GLY A 65 -2.45 6.21 -4.61
C GLY A 65 -3.34 5.00 -4.89
N LYS A 66 -3.36 4.47 -6.12
CA LYS A 66 -4.14 3.29 -6.51
C LYS A 66 -3.26 2.04 -6.52
N CYS A 67 -3.77 0.95 -5.99
CA CYS A 67 -3.06 -0.33 -6.01
C CYS A 67 -3.42 -1.13 -7.26
N GLY A 68 -2.83 -0.75 -8.38
CA GLY A 68 -2.91 -1.49 -9.65
C GLY A 68 -1.88 -2.61 -9.76
N THR A 69 -1.85 -3.30 -10.91
CA THR A 69 -0.96 -4.45 -11.15
C THR A 69 0.52 -4.14 -10.92
N ASP A 70 1.00 -2.97 -11.37
CA ASP A 70 2.41 -2.61 -11.21
C ASP A 70 2.76 -2.25 -9.77
N THR A 71 1.84 -1.63 -9.03
CA THR A 71 1.99 -1.38 -7.59
C THR A 71 2.13 -2.69 -6.83
N TRP A 72 1.33 -3.71 -7.16
CA TRP A 72 1.44 -5.04 -6.57
C TRP A 72 2.77 -5.73 -6.88
N LYS A 73 3.23 -5.66 -8.12
CA LYS A 73 4.55 -6.19 -8.51
C LYS A 73 5.68 -5.53 -7.73
N LYS A 74 5.62 -4.21 -7.57
CA LYS A 74 6.56 -3.44 -6.77
C LYS A 74 6.56 -3.88 -5.30
N ALA A 75 5.37 -4.02 -4.71
CA ALA A 75 5.23 -4.47 -3.33
C ALA A 75 5.83 -5.88 -3.13
N ALA A 76 5.53 -6.81 -4.03
CA ALA A 76 6.07 -8.17 -3.99
C ALA A 76 7.59 -8.19 -4.14
N TRP A 77 8.15 -7.37 -5.04
CA TRP A 77 9.60 -7.24 -5.19
C TRP A 77 10.26 -6.69 -3.92
N LEU A 78 9.66 -5.69 -3.28
CA LEU A 78 10.16 -5.13 -2.02
C LEU A 78 10.08 -6.13 -0.86
N LEU A 79 9.04 -6.95 -0.80
CA LEU A 79 8.97 -8.03 0.19
C LEU A 79 10.03 -9.12 -0.04
N ALA A 80 10.42 -9.36 -1.29
CA ALA A 80 11.41 -10.37 -1.63
C ALA A 80 12.87 -9.88 -1.52
N ASN A 81 13.11 -8.56 -1.57
CA ASN A 81 14.46 -7.97 -1.63
C ASN A 81 14.74 -6.95 -0.50
N GLY A 82 13.77 -6.71 0.38
CA GLY A 82 13.82 -5.72 1.46
C GLY A 82 14.05 -6.31 2.83
#